data_AF-W6LBL0-F1
#
_entry.id   AF-W6LBL0-F1
#
_cell.length_a   1.000
_cell.length_b   1.000
_cell.length_c   1.000
_cell.angle_alpha   90.00
_cell.angle_beta   90.00
_cell.angle_gamma   90.00
#
_symmetry.space_group_name_H-M   'P 1'
#
loop_
_entity.id
_entity.type
_entity.pdbx_description
1 polymer ?
#
loop_
_entity_poly.entity_id
_entity_poly.type
_entity_poly.pdbx_seq_one_letter_code
_entity_poly.pdbx_strand_id
1 'polypeptide(L)'
;MAARWRYVKSALVGASLWGIGDFLGQSYNIHKHRSKRRMQNKMLTERSQILLETDNEPNKQYVVESSLFGLLVGFAAHHYQRLLIRTCGTLYQRSILCFFLLGIQQMVWTPLLLLSYFNSMTAARGFFSNPSLMTAHTAGAQGRHNVWSIQKHIIENVMPTPLLTSWFVFCPLFWFAYIGRRRCATVLRVAIALPWCSSVALAQHRELV
;
A
#
# COMPACT_ATOMS: atom_id res chain seq x y z
N MET A 1 8.54 14.88 27.68
CA MET A 1 9.07 15.05 26.31
C MET A 1 9.28 13.74 25.55
N ALA A 2 9.74 12.65 26.16
CA ALA A 2 10.02 11.37 25.49
C ALA A 2 8.82 10.72 24.75
N ALA A 3 7.58 10.98 25.16
CA ALA A 3 6.39 10.45 24.50
C ALA A 3 6.15 11.08 23.12
N ARG A 4 6.28 12.43 22.99
CA ARG A 4 6.07 13.17 21.74
C ARG A 4 7.00 12.69 20.62
N TRP A 5 8.25 12.39 20.97
CA TRP A 5 9.24 11.87 20.02
C TRP A 5 8.86 10.53 19.39
N ARG A 6 8.13 9.67 20.12
CA ARG A 6 7.69 8.36 19.60
C ARG A 6 6.59 8.50 18.55
N TYR A 7 5.69 9.48 18.69
CA TYR A 7 4.64 9.77 17.70
C TYR A 7 5.26 10.27 16.39
N VAL A 8 6.14 11.26 16.49
CA VAL A 8 6.85 11.82 15.33
C VAL A 8 7.64 10.73 14.60
N LYS A 9 8.36 9.88 15.34
CA LYS A 9 9.10 8.76 14.75
C LYS A 9 8.18 7.76 14.03
N SER A 10 7.06 7.38 14.63
CA SER A 10 6.10 6.45 13.99
C SER A 10 5.49 7.05 12.72
N ALA A 11 5.14 8.34 12.74
CA ALA A 11 4.62 9.04 11.57
C ALA A 11 5.67 9.12 10.45
N LEU A 12 6.90 9.53 10.75
CA LEU A 12 7.99 9.63 9.76
C LEU A 12 8.34 8.27 9.13
N VAL A 13 8.35 7.20 9.93
CA VAL A 13 8.56 5.83 9.42
C VAL A 13 7.41 5.43 8.50
N GLY A 14 6.17 5.74 8.87
CA GLY A 14 5.01 5.51 8.01
C GLY A 14 5.12 6.27 6.68
N ALA A 15 5.43 7.56 6.73
CA ALA A 15 5.63 8.40 5.54
C ALA A 15 6.69 7.80 4.60
N SER A 16 7.84 7.42 5.17
CA SER A 16 8.95 6.86 4.42
C SER A 16 8.59 5.52 3.78
N LEU A 17 7.91 4.63 4.52
CA LEU A 17 7.51 3.31 4.01
C LEU A 17 6.55 3.42 2.83
N TRP A 18 5.53 4.27 2.94
CA TRP A 18 4.54 4.44 1.88
C TRP A 18 5.11 5.20 0.68
N GLY A 19 5.89 6.27 0.91
CA GLY A 19 6.55 7.01 -0.15
C GLY A 19 7.56 6.16 -0.92
N ILE A 20 8.47 5.48 -0.22
CA ILE A 20 9.46 4.58 -0.85
C ILE A 20 8.75 3.40 -1.53
N GLY A 21 7.72 2.84 -0.90
CA GLY A 21 6.91 1.77 -1.50
C GLY A 21 6.29 2.18 -2.82
N ASP A 22 5.67 3.37 -2.88
CA ASP A 22 5.07 3.90 -4.10
C ASP A 22 6.12 4.20 -5.17
N PHE A 23 7.25 4.81 -4.81
CA PHE A 23 8.38 5.02 -5.71
C PHE A 23 8.90 3.70 -6.32
N LEU A 24 9.07 2.65 -5.51
CA LEU A 24 9.52 1.34 -5.97
C LEU A 24 8.47 0.66 -6.85
N GLY A 25 7.18 0.79 -6.50
CA GLY A 25 6.07 0.26 -7.30
C GLY A 25 6.04 0.89 -8.68
N GLN A 26 6.13 2.22 -8.76
CA GLN A 26 6.23 2.96 -10.02
C GLN A 26 7.46 2.56 -10.82
N SER A 27 8.64 2.55 -10.19
CA SER A 27 9.90 2.18 -10.83
C SER A 27 9.86 0.77 -11.42
N TYR A 28 9.32 -0.20 -10.66
CA TYR A 28 9.16 -1.57 -11.14
C TYR A 28 8.24 -1.64 -12.37
N ASN A 29 7.13 -0.91 -12.37
CA ASN A 29 6.20 -0.89 -13.50
C ASN A 29 6.88 -0.31 -14.75
N ILE A 30 7.59 0.83 -14.60
CA ILE A 30 8.37 1.46 -15.67
C ILE A 30 9.40 0.49 -16.24
N HIS A 31 10.17 -0.18 -15.38
CA HIS A 31 11.17 -1.16 -15.80
C HIS A 31 10.55 -2.36 -16.52
N LYS A 32 9.41 -2.88 -16.05
CA LYS A 32 8.68 -3.97 -16.69
C LYS A 32 8.16 -3.58 -18.08
N HIS A 33 7.63 -2.37 -18.24
CA HIS A 33 7.20 -1.88 -19.55
C HIS A 33 8.37 -1.64 -20.49
N ARG A 34 9.53 -1.18 -19.99
CA ARG A 34 10.76 -1.04 -20.77
C ARG A 34 11.30 -2.40 -21.25
N SER A 35 11.36 -3.40 -20.37
CA SER A 35 11.87 -4.73 -20.74
C SER A 35 10.97 -5.42 -21.77
N LYS A 36 9.64 -5.34 -21.60
CA LYS A 36 8.67 -5.87 -22.56
C LYS A 36 8.81 -5.21 -23.94
N ARG A 37 9.05 -3.89 -23.99
CA ARG A 37 9.27 -3.15 -25.25
C ARG A 37 10.57 -3.53 -25.95
N ARG A 38 11.66 -3.73 -25.20
CA ARG A 38 12.94 -4.21 -25.73
C ARG A 38 12.81 -5.58 -26.40
N MET A 39 11.99 -6.48 -25.84
CA MET A 39 11.72 -7.77 -26.46
C MET A 39 10.84 -7.67 -27.72
N GLN A 40 10.08 -6.59 -27.88
CA GLN A 40 9.15 -6.42 -29.00
C GLN A 40 9.72 -5.65 -30.21
N ASN A 41 10.97 -5.18 -30.18
CA ASN A 41 11.67 -4.53 -31.31
C ASN A 41 10.82 -3.53 -32.13
N LYS A 42 9.96 -2.73 -31.47
CA LYS A 42 9.15 -1.74 -32.18
C LYS A 42 9.97 -0.46 -32.41
N MET A 43 10.18 -0.09 -33.67
CA MET A 43 10.64 1.25 -34.04
C MET A 43 9.59 2.26 -33.56
N LEU A 44 9.99 3.10 -32.61
CA LEU A 44 9.15 4.10 -31.98
C LEU A 44 9.26 5.41 -32.77
N THR A 45 8.12 5.95 -33.20
CA THR A 45 7.99 7.27 -33.85
C THR A 45 8.34 8.41 -32.88
N GLU A 46 8.80 9.58 -33.33
CA GLU A 46 9.17 10.73 -32.46
C GLU A 46 8.09 11.10 -31.42
N ARG A 47 6.81 11.07 -31.80
CA ARG A 47 5.69 11.33 -30.88
C ARG A 47 5.58 10.29 -29.75
N SER A 48 5.95 9.04 -30.05
CA SER A 48 6.03 8.00 -29.04
C SER A 48 7.28 8.14 -28.17
N GLN A 49 8.37 8.75 -28.64
CA GLN A 49 9.56 9.05 -27.84
C GLN A 49 9.28 10.13 -26.78
N ILE A 50 8.56 11.21 -27.14
CA ILE A 50 8.20 12.27 -26.18
C ILE A 50 7.24 11.73 -25.09
N LEU A 51 6.23 10.94 -25.48
CA LEU A 51 5.37 10.24 -24.51
C LEU A 51 6.13 9.21 -23.66
N LEU A 52 7.17 8.59 -24.22
CA LEU A 52 8.06 7.67 -23.51
C LEU A 52 8.90 8.38 -22.44
N GLU A 53 9.34 9.61 -22.70
CA GLU A 53 10.15 10.40 -21.77
C GLU A 53 9.35 10.77 -20.52
N THR A 54 8.06 11.05 -20.66
CA THR A 54 7.13 11.25 -19.54
C THR A 54 6.78 9.96 -18.80
N ASP A 55 6.67 8.83 -19.51
CA ASP A 55 6.46 7.48 -18.94
C ASP A 55 7.69 6.90 -18.23
N ASN A 56 8.84 7.59 -18.34
CA ASN A 56 10.12 7.10 -17.89
C ASN A 56 10.49 7.55 -16.47
N GLU A 57 9.77 8.51 -15.91
CA GLU A 57 10.02 9.04 -14.58
C GLU A 57 8.87 8.70 -13.61
N PRO A 58 9.18 8.33 -12.36
CA PRO A 58 8.17 8.18 -11.33
C PRO A 58 7.53 9.55 -11.05
N ASN A 59 6.21 9.57 -10.98
CA ASN A 59 5.44 10.75 -10.64
C ASN A 59 5.67 11.13 -9.17
N LYS A 60 6.42 12.22 -8.97
CA LYS A 60 6.80 12.74 -7.65
C LYS A 60 5.58 13.15 -6.83
N GLN A 61 4.51 13.64 -7.46
CA GLN A 61 3.29 14.04 -6.76
C GLN A 61 2.60 12.83 -6.10
N TYR A 62 2.54 11.71 -6.81
CA TYR A 62 1.97 10.45 -6.30
C TYR A 62 2.76 9.89 -5.12
N VAL A 63 4.09 10.04 -5.14
CA VAL A 63 4.97 9.68 -4.01
C VAL A 63 4.70 10.57 -2.79
N VAL A 64 4.50 11.88 -3.00
CA VAL A 64 4.15 12.81 -1.92
C VAL A 64 2.80 12.48 -1.31
N GLU A 65 1.77 12.23 -2.13
CA GLU A 65 0.45 11.81 -1.67
C GLU A 65 0.51 10.51 -0.85
N SER A 66 1.24 9.51 -1.35
CA SER A 66 1.48 8.25 -0.62
C SER A 66 2.20 8.49 0.71
N SER A 67 3.19 9.40 0.73
CA SER A 67 3.92 9.77 1.96
C SER A 67 3.01 10.46 2.97
N LEU A 68 2.10 11.34 2.53
CA LEU A 68 1.10 12.00 3.38
C LEU A 68 0.13 10.98 3.98
N PHE A 69 -0.34 10.01 3.19
CA PHE A 69 -1.12 8.90 3.71
C PHE A 69 -0.33 8.09 4.75
N GLY A 70 0.95 7.82 4.46
CA GLY A 70 1.86 7.15 5.37
C GLY A 70 2.05 7.86 6.72
N LEU A 71 2.05 9.20 6.74
CA LEU A 71 2.07 9.98 7.99
C LEU A 71 0.84 9.66 8.85
N LEU A 72 -0.35 9.70 8.24
CA LEU A 72 -1.62 9.44 8.93
C LEU A 72 -1.68 8.00 9.43
N VAL A 73 -1.30 7.03 8.60
CA VAL A 73 -1.23 5.61 8.99
C VAL A 73 -0.21 5.38 10.09
N GLY A 74 0.97 6.01 10.02
CA GLY A 74 1.98 5.90 11.06
C GLY A 74 1.50 6.41 12.42
N PHE A 75 0.71 7.49 12.42
CA PHE A 75 0.05 8.01 13.60
C PHE A 75 -1.04 7.05 14.12
N ALA A 76 -1.95 6.61 13.25
CA ALA A 76 -3.03 5.69 13.61
C ALA A 76 -2.51 4.35 14.14
N ALA A 77 -1.48 3.78 13.50
CA ALA A 77 -0.83 2.54 13.90
C ALA A 77 -0.19 2.65 15.31
N HIS A 78 0.35 3.81 15.66
CA HIS A 78 0.86 4.06 17.01
C HIS A 78 -0.25 3.98 18.06
N HIS A 79 -1.39 4.61 17.80
CA HIS A 79 -2.56 4.57 18.68
C HIS A 79 -3.13 3.16 18.80
N TYR A 80 -3.26 2.46 17.67
CA TYR A 80 -3.69 1.07 17.62
C TYR A 80 -2.78 0.17 18.47
N GLN A 81 -1.45 0.25 18.30
CA GLN A 81 -0.50 -0.52 19.11
C GLN A 81 -0.62 -0.23 20.62
N ARG A 82 -0.83 1.03 21.00
CA ARG A 82 -1.03 1.41 22.40
C ARG A 82 -2.32 0.84 22.97
N LEU A 83 -3.40 0.88 22.19
CA LEU A 83 -4.69 0.33 22.58
C LEU A 83 -4.56 -1.19 22.78
N LEU A 84 -3.92 -1.88 21.85
CA LEU A 84 -3.64 -3.32 21.96
C LEU A 84 -2.82 -3.68 23.20
N ILE A 85 -1.76 -2.94 23.50
CA ILE A 85 -0.93 -3.19 24.69
C ILE A 85 -1.73 -2.97 25.98
N ARG A 86 -2.66 -1.99 25.99
CA ARG A 86 -3.51 -1.71 27.15
C ARG A 86 -4.59 -2.78 27.35
N THR A 87 -5.23 -3.23 26.28
CA THR A 87 -6.34 -4.20 26.36
C THR A 87 -5.85 -5.63 26.54
N CYS A 88 -4.75 -6.01 25.90
CA CYS A 88 -4.26 -7.39 25.90
C CYS A 88 -3.02 -7.60 26.78
N GLY A 89 -2.48 -6.53 27.39
CA GLY A 89 -1.25 -6.58 28.17
C GLY A 89 -0.02 -6.89 27.32
N THR A 90 1.03 -7.41 27.94
CA THR A 90 2.22 -7.88 27.21
C THR A 90 1.89 -9.18 26.46
N LEU A 91 1.91 -9.11 25.13
CA LEU A 91 1.69 -10.24 24.22
C LEU A 91 2.75 -11.35 24.28
N TYR A 92 3.83 -11.11 25.01
CA TYR A 92 4.87 -12.10 25.21
C TYR A 92 4.29 -13.27 26.01
N GLN A 93 4.52 -14.52 25.54
CA GLN A 93 4.10 -15.78 26.17
C GLN A 93 2.63 -16.22 26.01
N ARG A 94 1.74 -15.44 25.36
CA ARG A 94 0.33 -15.84 25.13
C ARG A 94 0.04 -16.04 23.64
N SER A 95 0.30 -17.24 23.13
CA SER A 95 0.13 -17.60 21.71
C SER A 95 -1.30 -17.36 21.19
N ILE A 96 -2.32 -17.69 21.99
CA ILE A 96 -3.73 -17.50 21.63
C ILE A 96 -4.07 -16.02 21.42
N LEU A 97 -3.59 -15.13 22.30
CA LEU A 97 -3.81 -13.68 22.15
C LEU A 97 -3.07 -13.12 20.92
N CYS A 98 -1.85 -13.59 20.64
CA CYS A 98 -1.14 -13.21 19.42
C CYS A 98 -1.91 -13.63 18.16
N PHE A 99 -2.46 -14.84 18.13
CA PHE A 99 -3.29 -15.32 17.01
C PHE A 99 -4.57 -14.50 16.86
N PHE A 100 -5.27 -14.23 17.97
CA PHE A 100 -6.49 -13.43 17.96
C PHE A 100 -6.22 -12.00 17.45
N LEU A 101 -5.14 -11.37 17.90
CA LEU A 101 -4.76 -10.03 17.44
C LEU A 101 -4.29 -10.01 15.98
N LEU A 102 -3.57 -11.04 15.53
CA LEU A 102 -3.26 -11.20 14.11
C LEU A 102 -4.57 -11.33 13.31
N GLY A 103 -5.54 -12.09 13.82
CA GLY A 103 -6.88 -12.21 13.24
C GLY A 103 -7.60 -10.85 13.13
N ILE A 104 -7.67 -10.07 14.21
CA ILE A 104 -8.25 -8.72 14.19
C ILE A 104 -7.50 -7.83 13.19
N GLN A 105 -6.17 -7.89 13.17
CA GLN A 105 -5.38 -7.11 12.26
C GLN A 105 -5.69 -7.47 10.80
N GLN A 106 -5.81 -8.76 10.45
CA GLN A 106 -6.08 -9.18 9.07
C GLN A 106 -7.54 -9.03 8.65
N MET A 107 -8.50 -9.16 9.57
CA MET A 107 -9.93 -9.14 9.24
C MET A 107 -10.54 -7.75 9.34
N VAL A 108 -9.94 -6.84 10.11
CA VAL A 108 -10.50 -5.51 10.37
C VAL A 108 -9.51 -4.44 9.96
N TRP A 109 -8.32 -4.42 10.55
CA TRP A 109 -7.40 -3.29 10.37
C TRP A 109 -6.84 -3.20 8.94
N THR A 110 -6.32 -4.30 8.41
CA THR A 110 -5.70 -4.34 7.08
C THR A 110 -6.72 -4.05 5.96
N PRO A 111 -7.92 -4.66 5.93
CA PRO A 111 -8.94 -4.31 4.94
C PRO A 111 -9.34 -2.84 5.00
N LEU A 112 -9.57 -2.29 6.19
CA LEU A 112 -9.92 -0.87 6.35
C LEU A 112 -8.81 0.05 5.87
N LEU A 113 -7.55 -0.30 6.17
CA LEU A 113 -6.39 0.46 5.74
C LEU A 113 -6.20 0.41 4.21
N LEU A 114 -6.38 -0.77 3.60
CA LEU A 114 -6.33 -0.93 2.14
C LEU A 114 -7.46 -0.16 1.47
N LEU A 115 -8.69 -0.30 1.96
CA LEU A 115 -9.85 0.41 1.43
C LEU A 115 -9.65 1.93 1.55
N SER A 116 -9.16 2.41 2.69
CA SER A 116 -8.84 3.82 2.90
C SER A 116 -7.74 4.29 1.95
N TYR A 117 -6.68 3.51 1.76
CA TYR A 117 -5.60 3.85 0.83
C TYR A 117 -6.11 3.96 -0.61
N PHE A 118 -6.76 2.90 -1.11
CA PHE A 118 -7.23 2.86 -2.50
C PHE A 118 -8.22 3.99 -2.78
N ASN A 119 -9.19 4.23 -1.89
CA ASN A 119 -10.11 5.37 -2.05
C ASN A 119 -9.40 6.73 -1.98
N SER A 120 -8.47 6.92 -1.03
CA SER A 120 -7.76 8.20 -0.87
C SER A 120 -6.87 8.51 -2.07
N MET A 121 -6.13 7.53 -2.58
CA MET A 121 -5.27 7.70 -3.75
C MET A 121 -6.08 7.89 -5.03
N THR A 122 -7.19 7.17 -5.18
CA THR A 122 -8.09 7.32 -6.33
C THR A 122 -8.75 8.71 -6.32
N ALA A 123 -9.07 9.25 -5.14
CA ALA A 123 -9.59 10.61 -4.96
C ALA A 123 -8.53 11.68 -5.23
N ALA A 124 -7.38 11.59 -4.57
CA ALA A 124 -6.31 12.58 -4.67
C ALA A 124 -5.80 12.74 -6.11
N ARG A 125 -5.74 11.64 -6.86
CA ARG A 125 -5.24 11.61 -8.23
C ARG A 125 -6.31 11.89 -9.28
N GLY A 126 -7.55 12.22 -8.88
CA GLY A 126 -8.62 12.62 -9.80
C GLY A 126 -9.22 11.50 -10.65
N PHE A 127 -9.06 10.23 -10.25
CA PHE A 127 -9.52 9.08 -11.06
C PHE A 127 -11.03 8.81 -10.95
N PHE A 128 -11.72 9.34 -9.93
CA PHE A 128 -13.19 9.32 -9.91
C PHE A 128 -13.84 10.10 -11.07
N SER A 129 -13.11 11.05 -11.67
CA SER A 129 -13.58 11.90 -12.77
C SER A 129 -13.19 11.42 -14.17
N ASN A 130 -12.41 10.34 -14.31
CA ASN A 130 -11.96 9.83 -15.61
C ASN A 130 -12.67 8.51 -16.00
N PRO A 131 -13.76 8.56 -16.80
CA PRO A 131 -14.55 7.38 -17.17
C PRO A 131 -13.84 6.42 -18.16
N SER A 132 -12.74 6.84 -18.79
CA SER A 132 -12.05 6.08 -19.85
C SER A 132 -11.23 4.87 -19.35
N LEU A 133 -10.82 4.85 -18.07
CA LEU A 133 -9.98 3.79 -17.51
C LEU A 133 -10.79 2.57 -17.02
N MET A 134 -12.02 2.76 -16.53
CA MET A 134 -12.88 1.63 -16.14
C MET A 134 -13.51 0.92 -17.34
N THR A 135 -13.71 1.62 -18.47
CA THR A 135 -14.19 1.00 -19.72
C THR A 135 -13.24 -0.06 -20.29
N ALA A 136 -11.95 -0.04 -19.92
CA ALA A 136 -11.00 -1.07 -20.35
C ALA A 136 -11.16 -2.40 -19.61
N HIS A 137 -11.72 -2.38 -18.39
CA HIS A 137 -11.87 -3.57 -17.53
C HIS A 137 -13.31 -4.07 -17.41
N THR A 138 -14.31 -3.26 -17.75
CA THR A 138 -15.69 -3.70 -17.89
C THR A 138 -16.13 -3.59 -19.35
N ALA A 139 -15.97 -4.67 -20.10
CA ALA A 139 -16.59 -4.80 -21.42
C ALA A 139 -18.12 -4.69 -21.26
N GLY A 140 -18.67 -3.49 -21.51
CA GLY A 140 -20.11 -3.28 -21.64
C GLY A 140 -20.77 -2.14 -20.85
N ALA A 141 -20.07 -1.39 -20.00
CA ALA A 141 -20.74 -0.37 -19.16
C ALA A 141 -20.62 1.08 -19.71
N GLN A 142 -21.42 1.43 -20.73
CA GLN A 142 -21.62 2.83 -21.18
C GLN A 142 -22.59 3.60 -20.25
N GLY A 143 -22.31 3.67 -18.95
CA GLY A 143 -23.18 4.37 -17.99
C GLY A 143 -22.39 5.22 -17.00
N ARG A 144 -22.96 6.35 -16.54
CA ARG A 144 -22.43 7.17 -15.42
C ARG A 144 -21.90 6.25 -14.31
N HIS A 145 -20.59 6.26 -14.09
CA HIS A 145 -19.96 5.39 -13.09
C HIS A 145 -20.29 5.93 -11.70
N ASN A 146 -21.07 5.16 -10.94
CA ASN A 146 -21.37 5.47 -9.54
C ASN A 146 -20.16 5.13 -8.67
N VAL A 147 -19.89 5.91 -7.62
CA VAL A 147 -18.80 5.63 -6.64
C VAL A 147 -18.83 4.18 -6.13
N TRP A 148 -20.02 3.58 -6.08
CA TRP A 148 -20.24 2.18 -5.73
C TRP A 148 -19.58 1.18 -6.69
N SER A 149 -19.56 1.42 -8.01
CA SER A 149 -18.92 0.49 -8.96
C SER A 149 -17.40 0.49 -8.79
N ILE A 150 -16.81 1.64 -8.48
CA ILE A 150 -15.38 1.79 -8.16
C ILE A 150 -15.06 1.05 -6.86
N GLN A 151 -15.84 1.27 -5.81
CA GLN A 151 -15.65 0.54 -4.55
C GLN A 151 -15.80 -0.97 -4.71
N LYS A 152 -16.81 -1.42 -5.46
CA LYS A 152 -17.00 -2.84 -5.76
C LYS A 152 -15.79 -3.43 -6.49
N HIS A 153 -15.29 -2.73 -7.50
CA HIS A 153 -14.08 -3.16 -8.23
C HIS A 153 -12.84 -3.21 -7.33
N ILE A 154 -12.65 -2.21 -6.47
CA ILE A 154 -11.56 -2.19 -5.47
C ILE A 154 -11.64 -3.43 -4.57
N ILE A 155 -12.83 -3.74 -4.05
CA ILE A 155 -13.02 -4.86 -3.11
C ILE A 155 -12.83 -6.21 -3.81
N GLU A 156 -13.39 -6.39 -5.01
CA GLU A 156 -13.43 -7.68 -5.70
C GLU A 156 -12.13 -8.00 -6.45
N ASN A 157 -11.47 -6.99 -7.05
CA ASN A 157 -10.37 -7.22 -7.98
C ASN A 157 -9.02 -6.68 -7.46
N VAL A 158 -9.01 -5.56 -6.74
CA VAL A 158 -7.75 -4.90 -6.34
C VAL A 158 -7.29 -5.32 -4.95
N MET A 159 -8.19 -5.39 -3.97
CA MET A 159 -7.89 -5.65 -2.56
C MET A 159 -7.43 -7.09 -2.24
N PRO A 160 -7.88 -8.17 -2.94
CA PRO A 160 -7.51 -9.53 -2.55
C PRO A 160 -6.00 -9.80 -2.58
N THR A 161 -5.27 -9.31 -3.59
CA THR A 161 -3.82 -9.57 -3.69
C THR A 161 -3.00 -8.84 -2.60
N PRO A 162 -3.19 -7.53 -2.34
CA PRO A 162 -2.60 -6.84 -1.20
C PRO A 162 -2.98 -7.44 0.15
N LEU A 163 -4.22 -7.94 0.29
CA LEU A 163 -4.68 -8.60 1.51
C LEU A 163 -4.01 -9.97 1.69
N LEU A 164 -3.83 -10.76 0.64
CA LEU A 164 -3.10 -12.03 0.75
C LEU A 164 -1.62 -11.78 1.07
N THR A 165 -1.01 -10.79 0.42
CA THR A 165 0.40 -10.44 0.65
C THR A 165 0.65 -9.89 2.06
N SER A 166 -0.34 -9.29 2.72
CA SER A 166 -0.20 -8.81 4.10
C SER A 166 -0.03 -9.94 5.12
N TRP A 167 -0.52 -11.15 4.84
CA TRP A 167 -0.29 -12.31 5.71
C TRP A 167 1.20 -12.65 5.79
N PHE A 168 1.89 -12.66 4.66
CA PHE A 168 3.33 -12.91 4.61
C PHE A 168 4.16 -11.82 5.31
N VAL A 169 3.57 -10.66 5.56
CA VAL A 169 4.21 -9.55 6.27
C VAL A 169 3.95 -9.60 7.76
N PHE A 170 2.69 -9.71 8.16
CA PHE A 170 2.32 -9.60 9.57
C PHE A 170 2.51 -10.91 10.33
N CYS A 171 2.32 -12.09 9.72
CA CYS A 171 2.56 -13.38 10.38
C CYS A 171 3.97 -13.52 10.97
N PRO A 172 5.07 -13.32 10.20
CA PRO A 172 6.42 -13.43 10.76
C PRO A 172 6.64 -12.36 11.84
N LEU A 173 6.10 -11.15 11.68
CA LEU A 173 6.23 -10.09 12.69
C LEU A 173 5.56 -10.44 14.02
N PHE A 174 4.40 -11.09 13.98
CA PHE A 174 3.71 -11.61 15.16
C PHE A 174 4.46 -12.79 15.79
N TRP A 175 5.03 -13.68 14.97
CA TRP A 175 5.89 -14.79 15.44
C TRP A 175 7.14 -14.28 16.15
N PHE A 176 7.82 -13.28 15.58
CA PHE A 176 8.97 -12.62 16.22
C PHE A 176 8.59 -11.87 17.50
N ALA A 177 7.41 -11.25 17.54
CA ALA A 177 6.90 -10.61 18.75
C ALA A 177 6.62 -11.62 19.87
N TYR A 178 6.14 -12.81 19.51
CA TYR A 178 5.92 -13.93 20.44
C TYR A 178 7.25 -14.45 21.05
N ILE A 179 8.31 -14.59 20.24
CA ILE A 179 9.63 -15.07 20.69
C ILE A 179 10.39 -14.03 21.55
N GLY A 180 10.00 -12.75 21.52
CA GLY A 180 10.50 -11.72 22.44
C GLY A 180 11.90 -11.15 22.17
N ARG A 181 12.58 -11.56 21.09
CA ARG A 181 13.85 -10.97 20.66
C ARG A 181 13.64 -9.58 20.04
N ARG A 182 13.47 -8.56 20.89
CA ARG A 182 13.14 -7.18 20.48
C ARG A 182 14.27 -6.42 19.77
N ARG A 183 15.54 -6.86 19.87
CA ARG A 183 16.71 -6.08 19.40
C ARG A 183 16.77 -5.84 17.88
N CYS A 184 16.07 -6.64 17.05
CA CYS A 184 16.01 -6.43 15.59
C CYS A 184 14.59 -6.21 15.04
N ALA A 185 13.58 -6.08 15.92
CA ALA A 185 12.19 -6.05 15.51
C ALA A 185 11.85 -4.85 14.62
N THR A 186 12.50 -3.69 14.81
CA THR A 186 12.22 -2.50 14.00
C THR A 186 12.78 -2.61 12.58
N VAL A 187 14.02 -3.06 12.42
CA VAL A 187 14.65 -3.23 11.09
C VAL A 187 13.89 -4.29 10.29
N LEU A 188 13.55 -5.40 10.93
CA LEU A 188 12.77 -6.46 10.31
C LEU A 188 11.36 -5.98 9.91
N ARG A 189 10.69 -5.19 10.75
CA ARG A 189 9.40 -4.56 10.41
C ARG A 189 9.50 -3.71 9.15
N VAL A 190 10.52 -2.88 9.04
CA VAL A 190 10.72 -2.02 7.86
C VAL A 190 11.02 -2.87 6.62
N ALA A 191 11.93 -3.84 6.74
CA ALA A 191 12.34 -4.71 5.64
C ALA A 191 11.19 -5.54 5.06
N ILE A 192 10.24 -5.97 5.90
CA ILE A 192 9.08 -6.76 5.46
C ILE A 192 7.91 -5.86 5.05
N ALA A 193 7.69 -4.71 5.71
CA ALA A 193 6.58 -3.81 5.36
C ALA A 193 6.80 -3.09 4.03
N LEU A 194 8.05 -2.78 3.67
CA LEU A 194 8.37 -2.03 2.45
C LEU A 194 7.97 -2.78 1.16
N PRO A 195 8.27 -4.09 0.98
CA PRO A 195 7.74 -4.89 -0.11
C PRO A 195 6.21 -4.88 -0.21
N TRP A 196 5.51 -4.86 0.94
CA TRP A 196 4.06 -4.83 0.96
C TRP A 196 3.49 -3.46 0.59
N CYS A 197 4.05 -2.37 1.09
CA CYS A 197 3.69 -1.02 0.64
C CYS A 197 3.93 -0.88 -0.87
N SER A 198 5.00 -1.47 -1.39
CA SER A 198 5.27 -1.49 -2.83
C SER A 198 4.26 -2.32 -3.62
N SER A 199 3.83 -3.49 -3.12
CA SER A 199 2.81 -4.30 -3.79
C SER A 199 1.44 -3.62 -3.80
N VAL A 200 1.07 -2.94 -2.70
CA VAL A 200 -0.15 -2.13 -2.60
C VAL A 200 -0.13 -0.99 -3.62
N ALA A 201 0.96 -0.23 -3.67
CA ALA A 201 1.12 0.85 -4.64
C ALA A 201 1.09 0.32 -6.08
N LEU A 202 1.75 -0.80 -6.36
CA LEU A 202 1.73 -1.44 -7.67
C LEU A 202 0.31 -1.89 -8.07
N ALA A 203 -0.50 -2.38 -7.13
CA ALA A 203 -1.90 -2.73 -7.39
C ALA A 203 -2.73 -1.48 -7.72
N GLN A 204 -2.56 -0.37 -6.98
CA GLN A 204 -3.18 0.90 -7.32
C GLN A 204 -2.78 1.36 -8.73
N HIS A 205 -1.49 1.28 -9.08
CA HIS A 205 -0.99 1.75 -10.38
C HIS A 205 -1.35 0.86 -11.58
N ARG A 206 -1.83 -0.37 -11.35
CA ARG A 206 -2.19 -1.29 -12.43
C ARG A 206 -3.68 -1.33 -12.70
N GLU A 207 -4.48 -1.23 -11.66
CA GLU A 207 -5.93 -1.45 -11.73
C GLU A 207 -6.73 -0.14 -11.59
N LEU A 208 -6.11 0.93 -11.09
CA LEU A 208 -6.81 2.17 -10.70
C LEU A 208 -6.15 3.47 -11.21
N VAL A 209 -5.04 3.38 -11.95
CA VAL A 209 -4.28 4.50 -12.56
C VAL A 209 -3.90 4.06 -13.97
#